data_AF-A0A7S2VB75-F1
#
_entry.id   AF-A0A7S2VB75-F1
#
_cell.length_a   1.000
_cell.length_b   1.000
_cell.length_c   1.000
_cell.angle_alpha   90.00
_cell.angle_beta   90.00
_cell.angle_gamma   90.00
#
_symmetry.space_group_name_H-M   'P 1'
#
loop_
_entity.id
_entity.type
_entity.pdbx_description
1 polymer ?
#
loop_
_entity_poly.entity_id
_entity_poly.type
_entity_poly.pdbx_seq_one_letter_code
_entity_poly.pdbx_strand_id
1 'polypeptide(L)'
;WTAADKALFETLNAMQAKVHASLLDNFKTYEVIQHLVDLVTECNKYLGQGESGDEASQPKNLLVQKVAIYVTKILRVLGVVQGNDVIGFGDGGGGSGASSKEDIAAPFVDALVQFRDQVRTAARNKAEPVSYLQECDAVRDGALAQLGVRIEDSTGASIWKMDDPAVIQKEIADKRQKAAEAAAKKRQGKIDKLVTDIAKAKQAMIPLTKFFQQ
;
A
#
# COMPACT_ATOMS: atom_id res chain seq x y z
N TRP A 1 -8.30 29.55 4.45
CA TRP A 1 -8.95 28.89 5.58
C TRP A 1 -10.45 29.03 5.39
N THR A 2 -11.15 27.90 5.32
CA THR A 2 -12.62 27.82 5.23
C THR A 2 -13.28 28.23 6.55
N ALA A 3 -14.61 28.35 6.57
CA ALA A 3 -15.35 28.56 7.81
C ALA A 3 -15.12 27.41 8.82
N ALA A 4 -15.05 26.16 8.32
CA ALA A 4 -14.76 24.99 9.14
C ALA A 4 -13.33 25.03 9.73
N ASP A 5 -12.33 25.47 8.94
CA ASP A 5 -10.95 25.63 9.42
C ASP A 5 -10.87 26.62 10.59
N LYS A 6 -11.57 27.76 10.47
CA LYS A 6 -11.61 28.79 11.52
C LYS A 6 -12.31 28.27 12.77
N ALA A 7 -13.43 27.57 12.61
CA ALA A 7 -14.18 27.00 13.73
C ALA A 7 -13.34 25.98 14.53
N LEU A 8 -12.61 25.08 13.86
CA LEU A 8 -11.72 24.13 14.53
C LEU A 8 -10.56 24.86 15.23
N PHE A 9 -10.00 25.90 14.61
CA PHE A 9 -8.94 26.70 15.21
C PHE A 9 -9.39 27.45 16.48
N GLU A 10 -10.57 28.06 16.45
CA GLU A 10 -11.18 28.71 17.62
C GLU A 10 -11.47 27.69 18.73
N THR A 11 -11.99 26.52 18.36
CA THR A 11 -12.24 25.40 19.29
C THR A 11 -10.94 24.94 19.97
N LEU A 12 -9.86 24.80 19.20
CA LEU A 12 -8.54 24.46 19.74
C LEU A 12 -8.09 25.49 20.78
N ASN A 13 -8.17 26.80 20.49
CA ASN A 13 -7.76 27.85 21.43
C ASN A 13 -8.64 27.86 22.70
N ALA A 14 -9.96 27.66 22.55
CA ALA A 14 -10.87 27.58 23.68
C ALA A 14 -10.58 26.36 24.58
N MET A 15 -10.33 25.19 23.99
CA MET A 15 -9.98 23.99 24.75
C MET A 15 -8.60 24.11 25.40
N GLN A 16 -7.64 24.80 24.77
CA GLN A 16 -6.36 25.13 25.39
C GLN A 16 -6.51 25.95 26.67
N ALA A 17 -7.36 26.98 26.65
CA ALA A 17 -7.66 27.78 27.83
C ALA A 17 -8.32 26.96 28.94
N LYS A 18 -9.29 26.09 28.59
CA LYS A 18 -9.96 25.19 29.55
C LYS A 18 -8.99 24.20 30.18
N VAL A 19 -8.16 23.53 29.38
CA VAL A 19 -7.13 22.60 29.88
C VAL A 19 -6.16 23.32 30.81
N HIS A 20 -5.72 24.53 30.46
CA HIS A 20 -4.85 25.31 31.33
C HIS A 20 -5.53 25.66 32.66
N ALA A 21 -6.80 26.08 32.64
CA ALA A 21 -7.58 26.37 33.84
C ALA A 21 -7.76 25.14 34.75
N SER A 22 -8.12 23.98 34.18
CA SER A 22 -8.28 22.73 34.96
C SER A 22 -6.95 22.19 35.51
N LEU A 23 -5.82 22.47 34.85
CA LEU A 23 -4.50 22.12 35.39
C LEU A 23 -4.10 23.03 36.56
N LEU A 24 -4.45 24.32 36.51
CA LEU A 24 -4.19 25.26 37.60
C LEU A 24 -5.13 25.06 38.80
N ASP A 25 -6.36 24.60 38.56
CA ASP A 25 -7.33 24.29 39.60
C ASP A 25 -7.13 22.86 40.13
N ASN A 26 -6.22 22.73 41.11
CA ASN A 26 -5.96 21.48 41.84
C ASN A 26 -5.68 20.25 40.95
N PHE A 27 -5.06 20.43 39.79
CA PHE A 27 -4.74 19.35 38.86
C PHE A 27 -5.93 18.43 38.55
N LYS A 28 -7.06 18.99 38.12
CA LYS A 28 -8.25 18.22 37.71
C LYS A 28 -8.00 17.44 36.41
N THR A 29 -7.24 16.34 36.52
CA THR A 29 -6.84 15.48 35.39
C THR A 29 -8.03 14.89 34.65
N TYR A 30 -9.11 14.56 35.37
CA TYR A 30 -10.36 14.07 34.76
C TYR A 30 -10.95 15.08 33.76
N GLU A 31 -11.09 16.35 34.17
CA GLU A 31 -11.62 17.41 33.30
C GLU A 31 -10.67 17.68 32.12
N VAL A 32 -9.36 17.66 32.35
CA VAL A 32 -8.36 17.80 31.29
C VAL A 32 -8.53 16.73 30.22
N ILE A 33 -8.68 15.46 30.63
CA ILE A 33 -8.90 14.35 29.70
C ILE A 33 -10.23 14.54 28.96
N GLN A 34 -11.30 14.94 29.64
CA GLN A 34 -12.59 15.19 29.01
C GLN A 34 -12.48 16.28 27.92
N HIS A 35 -11.81 17.39 28.22
CA HIS A 35 -11.58 18.46 27.24
C HIS A 35 -10.74 18.02 26.03
N LEU A 36 -9.77 17.11 26.22
CA LEU A 36 -9.03 16.51 25.11
C LEU A 36 -9.93 15.60 24.25
N VAL A 37 -10.78 14.78 24.86
CA VAL A 37 -11.73 13.92 24.15
C VAL A 37 -12.73 14.75 23.33
N ASP A 38 -13.23 15.84 23.90
CA ASP A 38 -14.13 16.76 23.19
C ASP A 38 -13.42 17.41 21.99
N LEU A 39 -12.16 17.84 22.16
CA LEU A 39 -11.34 18.41 21.09
C LEU A 39 -11.11 17.40 19.94
N VAL A 40 -10.80 16.14 20.27
CA VAL A 40 -10.64 15.07 19.28
C VAL A 40 -11.95 14.80 18.55
N THR A 41 -13.08 14.84 19.25
CA THR A 41 -14.41 14.67 18.66
C THR A 41 -14.72 15.75 17.62
N GLU A 42 -14.45 17.02 17.93
CA GLU A 42 -14.61 18.12 16.97
C GLU A 42 -13.62 18.03 15.79
N CYS A 43 -12.39 17.58 16.03
CA CYS A 43 -11.42 17.32 14.97
C CYS A 43 -11.88 16.20 14.02
N ASN A 44 -12.49 15.14 14.54
CA ASN A 44 -13.03 14.04 13.73
C ASN A 44 -14.23 14.50 12.88
N LYS A 45 -15.10 15.35 13.43
CA LYS A 45 -16.18 15.99 12.66
C LYS A 45 -15.63 16.83 11.51
N TYR A 46 -14.58 17.62 11.77
CA TYR A 46 -13.91 18.41 10.73
C TYR A 46 -13.29 17.53 9.63
N LEU A 47 -12.68 16.39 9.98
CA LEU A 47 -12.15 15.45 9.00
C LEU A 47 -13.25 14.83 8.11
N GLY A 48 -14.40 14.48 8.69
CA GLY A 48 -15.54 13.91 7.94
C GLY A 48 -16.25 14.89 7.00
N GLN A 49 -16.08 16.21 7.19
CA GLN A 49 -16.66 17.24 6.30
C GLN A 49 -15.90 17.36 4.96
N GLY A 50 -14.73 16.74 4.83
CA GLY A 50 -13.90 16.76 3.62
C GLY A 50 -14.27 15.74 2.55
N GLU A 51 -15.18 14.80 2.84
CA GLU A 51 -15.51 13.67 1.95
C GLU A 51 -16.38 14.09 0.74
N SER A 52 -16.83 15.34 0.67
CA SER A 52 -17.76 15.84 -0.36
C SER A 52 -17.11 16.22 -1.71
N GLY A 53 -15.84 15.89 -1.94
CA GLY A 53 -15.20 15.96 -3.27
C GLY A 53 -14.73 17.34 -3.75
N ASP A 54 -15.00 18.43 -3.01
CA ASP A 54 -14.50 19.77 -3.33
C ASP A 54 -13.08 20.00 -2.75
N GLU A 55 -12.10 20.34 -3.59
CA GLU A 55 -10.71 20.67 -3.17
C GLU A 55 -10.63 21.78 -2.11
N ALA A 56 -11.56 22.74 -2.15
CA ALA A 56 -11.65 23.82 -1.18
C ALA A 56 -12.12 23.34 0.20
N SER A 57 -12.90 22.24 0.26
CA SER A 57 -13.48 21.66 1.47
C SER A 57 -12.60 20.57 2.09
N GLN A 58 -11.48 20.21 1.46
CA GLN A 58 -10.56 19.24 2.03
C GLN A 58 -9.88 19.75 3.32
N PRO A 59 -9.80 18.91 4.37
CA PRO A 59 -9.22 19.28 5.64
C PRO A 59 -7.73 19.65 5.49
N LYS A 60 -7.32 20.74 6.15
CA LYS A 60 -5.94 21.22 6.10
C LYS A 60 -5.08 20.40 7.05
N ASN A 61 -4.17 19.61 6.49
CA ASN A 61 -3.25 18.74 7.24
C ASN A 61 -2.54 19.47 8.40
N LEU A 62 -2.03 20.69 8.17
CA LEU A 62 -1.35 21.48 9.21
C LEU A 62 -2.22 21.79 10.43
N LEU A 63 -3.53 21.98 10.25
CA LEU A 63 -4.44 22.26 11.35
C LEU A 63 -4.68 21.01 12.20
N VAL A 64 -4.91 19.88 11.54
CA VAL A 64 -5.06 18.57 12.17
C VAL A 64 -3.78 18.18 12.91
N GLN A 65 -2.62 18.41 12.28
CA GLN A 65 -1.31 18.20 12.88
C GLN A 65 -1.13 19.03 14.15
N LYS A 66 -1.55 20.31 14.14
CA LYS A 66 -1.49 21.18 15.32
C LYS A 66 -2.34 20.66 16.49
N VAL A 67 -3.54 20.14 16.20
CA VAL A 67 -4.39 19.49 17.21
C VAL A 67 -3.69 18.25 17.78
N ALA A 68 -3.17 17.38 16.91
CA ALA A 68 -2.49 16.15 17.30
C ALA A 68 -1.23 16.40 18.16
N ILE A 69 -0.42 17.40 17.81
CA ILE A 69 0.74 17.84 18.60
C ILE A 69 0.30 18.31 19.99
N TYR A 70 -0.78 19.09 20.06
CA TYR A 70 -1.29 19.59 21.35
C TYR A 70 -1.78 18.46 22.25
N VAL A 71 -2.58 17.53 21.72
CA VAL A 71 -3.06 16.36 22.47
C VAL A 71 -1.86 15.55 22.99
N THR A 72 -0.89 15.26 22.13
CA THR A 72 0.33 14.51 22.49
C THR A 72 1.13 15.23 23.58
N LYS A 73 1.26 16.56 23.49
CA LYS A 73 1.93 17.37 24.51
C LYS A 73 1.25 17.26 25.88
N ILE A 74 -0.07 17.34 25.95
CA ILE A 74 -0.79 17.24 27.23
C ILE A 74 -0.71 15.81 27.79
N LEU A 75 -0.85 14.78 26.94
CA LEU A 75 -0.67 13.40 27.37
C LEU A 75 0.75 13.11 27.89
N ARG A 76 1.76 13.81 27.36
CA ARG A 76 3.14 13.78 27.87
C ARG A 76 3.26 14.47 29.23
N VAL A 77 2.62 15.62 29.42
CA VAL A 77 2.56 16.30 30.73
C VAL A 77 1.91 15.42 31.79
N LEU A 78 0.89 14.65 31.41
CA LEU A 78 0.23 13.67 32.29
C LEU A 78 1.01 12.35 32.46
N GLY A 79 2.15 12.17 31.77
CA GLY A 79 2.99 10.97 31.85
C GLY A 79 2.47 9.73 31.11
N VAL A 80 1.42 9.87 30.29
CA VAL A 80 0.82 8.77 29.52
C VAL A 80 1.65 8.45 28.28
N VAL A 81 2.17 9.48 27.61
CA VAL A 81 3.06 9.33 26.44
C VAL A 81 4.51 9.46 26.90
N GLN A 82 5.32 8.47 26.54
CA GLN A 82 6.77 8.48 26.73
C GLN A 82 7.46 8.78 25.38
N GLY A 83 8.70 9.27 25.43
CA GLY A 83 9.51 9.57 24.23
C GLY A 83 9.48 11.03 23.78
N ASN A 84 10.14 11.32 22.65
CA ASN A 84 10.27 12.67 22.09
C ASN A 84 9.53 12.86 20.76
N ASP A 85 8.66 11.92 20.39
CA ASP A 85 7.93 11.97 19.12
C ASP A 85 7.01 13.19 19.04
N VAL A 86 6.84 13.72 17.84
CA VAL A 86 6.07 14.95 17.62
C VAL A 86 4.56 14.70 17.81
N ILE A 87 4.08 13.50 17.48
CA ILE A 87 2.68 13.07 17.60
C ILE A 87 2.62 11.61 18.07
N GLY A 88 1.65 11.29 18.94
CA GLY A 88 1.29 9.92 19.30
C GLY A 88 2.01 9.35 20.53
N PHE A 89 1.87 8.05 20.72
CA PHE A 89 2.59 7.31 21.75
C PHE A 89 3.92 6.89 21.11
N GLY A 90 5.02 7.48 21.56
CA GLY A 90 6.33 7.14 21.06
C GLY A 90 6.61 5.65 21.18
N ASP A 91 7.48 5.13 20.31
CA ASP A 91 7.82 3.71 20.30
C ASP A 91 8.23 3.28 21.70
N GLY A 92 7.37 2.50 22.35
CA GLY A 92 7.62 1.95 23.67
C GLY A 92 8.73 0.92 23.57
N GLY A 93 9.98 1.37 23.51
CA GLY A 93 11.18 0.53 23.55
C GLY A 93 12.27 0.91 22.54
N GLY A 94 13.09 1.89 22.90
CA GLY A 94 14.52 1.98 22.55
C GLY A 94 14.95 1.90 21.08
N GLY A 95 15.42 3.03 20.54
CA GLY A 95 16.33 3.04 19.39
C GLY A 95 16.01 4.09 18.35
N SER A 96 16.65 5.25 18.49
CA SER A 96 16.80 6.24 17.43
C SER A 96 17.41 5.60 16.17
N GLY A 97 16.60 5.37 15.13
CA GLY A 97 17.06 4.90 13.82
C GLY A 97 16.18 3.89 13.09
N ALA A 98 15.10 3.38 13.69
CA ALA A 98 14.20 2.45 13.01
C ALA A 98 13.17 3.22 12.16
N SER A 99 13.07 2.90 10.86
CA SER A 99 11.93 3.30 10.01
C SER A 99 10.62 3.03 10.76
N SER A 100 9.63 3.92 10.63
CA SER A 100 8.37 3.79 11.37
C SER A 100 7.78 2.40 11.12
N LYS A 101 7.11 1.78 12.11
CA LYS A 101 6.45 0.47 11.89
C LYS A 101 5.53 0.50 10.66
N GLU A 102 4.94 1.66 10.40
CA GLU A 102 4.18 1.95 9.18
C GLU A 102 5.04 1.89 7.91
N ASP A 103 6.24 2.49 7.88
CA ASP A 103 7.14 2.41 6.72
C ASP A 103 7.58 0.96 6.42
N ILE A 104 7.74 0.14 7.47
CA ILE A 104 8.10 -1.28 7.33
C ILE A 104 6.88 -2.10 6.89
N ALA A 105 5.70 -1.84 7.46
CA ALA A 105 4.50 -2.64 7.21
C ALA A 105 3.73 -2.23 5.94
N ALA A 106 3.76 -0.96 5.56
CA ALA A 106 3.06 -0.38 4.42
C ALA A 106 3.20 -1.22 3.14
N PRO A 107 4.40 -1.59 2.67
CA PRO A 107 4.52 -2.37 1.43
C PRO A 107 3.84 -3.75 1.52
N PHE A 108 3.82 -4.38 2.70
CA PHE A 108 3.11 -5.66 2.90
C PHE A 108 1.59 -5.47 2.93
N VAL A 109 1.12 -4.39 3.55
CA VAL A 109 -0.30 -4.04 3.57
C VAL A 109 -0.79 -3.72 2.17
N ASP A 110 -0.03 -2.95 1.39
CA ASP A 110 -0.35 -2.62 0.01
C ASP A 110 -0.48 -3.87 -0.87
N ALA A 111 0.45 -4.82 -0.74
CA ALA A 111 0.39 -6.10 -1.45
C ALA A 111 -0.89 -6.89 -1.11
N LEU A 112 -1.29 -6.90 0.17
CA LEU A 112 -2.52 -7.58 0.61
C LEU A 112 -3.79 -6.88 0.13
N VAL A 113 -3.82 -5.54 0.15
CA VAL A 113 -4.96 -4.74 -0.34
C VAL A 113 -5.14 -4.95 -1.84
N GLN A 114 -4.06 -4.93 -2.61
CA GLN A 114 -4.10 -5.21 -4.05
C GLN A 114 -4.64 -6.62 -4.35
N PHE A 115 -4.15 -7.63 -3.64
CA PHE A 115 -4.67 -9.00 -3.77
C PHE A 115 -6.16 -9.10 -3.49
N ARG A 116 -6.62 -8.47 -2.40
CA ARG A 116 -8.04 -8.44 -2.05
C ARG A 116 -8.89 -7.85 -3.19
N ASP A 117 -8.41 -6.78 -3.81
CA ASP A 117 -9.12 -6.11 -4.90
C ASP A 117 -9.16 -6.95 -6.19
N GLN A 118 -8.09 -7.67 -6.49
CA GLN A 118 -8.04 -8.65 -7.58
C GLN A 118 -9.04 -9.79 -7.35
N VAL A 119 -9.03 -10.40 -6.16
CA VAL A 119 -9.99 -11.46 -5.78
C VAL A 119 -11.42 -10.95 -5.83
N ARG A 120 -11.69 -9.75 -5.31
CA ARG A 120 -13.03 -9.13 -5.35
C ARG A 120 -13.51 -8.91 -6.79
N THR A 121 -12.61 -8.49 -7.68
CA THR A 121 -12.91 -8.28 -9.10
C THR A 121 -13.17 -9.61 -9.80
N ALA A 122 -12.33 -10.62 -9.58
CA ALA A 122 -12.53 -11.98 -10.09
C ALA A 122 -13.86 -12.57 -9.63
N ALA A 123 -14.23 -12.40 -8.37
CA ALA A 123 -15.49 -12.85 -7.80
C ALA A 123 -16.72 -12.17 -8.43
N ARG A 124 -16.68 -10.84 -8.61
CA ARG A 124 -17.76 -10.10 -9.28
C ARG A 124 -17.96 -10.56 -10.73
N ASN A 125 -16.87 -10.89 -11.41
CA ASN A 125 -16.88 -11.36 -12.79
C ASN A 125 -17.19 -12.86 -12.92
N LYS A 126 -17.45 -13.56 -11.80
CA LYS A 126 -17.66 -15.02 -11.75
C LYS A 126 -16.54 -15.79 -12.44
N ALA A 127 -15.30 -15.39 -12.19
CA ALA A 127 -14.13 -16.00 -12.77
C ALA A 127 -14.00 -17.47 -12.35
N GLU A 128 -13.38 -18.27 -13.22
CA GLU A 128 -13.10 -19.69 -12.96
C GLU A 128 -12.15 -19.88 -11.77
N PRO A 129 -12.22 -21.02 -11.03
CA PRO A 129 -11.36 -21.32 -9.88
C PRO A 129 -9.86 -21.12 -10.15
N VAL A 130 -9.41 -21.40 -11.39
CA VAL A 130 -8.03 -21.21 -11.83
C VAL A 130 -7.56 -19.77 -11.69
N SER A 131 -8.45 -18.80 -11.89
CA SER A 131 -8.10 -17.37 -11.83
C SER A 131 -7.71 -16.96 -10.41
N TYR A 132 -8.40 -17.46 -9.38
CA TYR A 132 -8.05 -17.17 -7.99
C TYR A 132 -6.70 -17.79 -7.60
N LEU A 133 -6.40 -18.99 -8.11
CA LEU A 133 -5.09 -19.61 -7.90
C LEU A 133 -3.96 -18.80 -8.55
N GLN A 134 -4.21 -18.22 -9.73
CA GLN A 134 -3.26 -17.32 -10.38
C GLN A 134 -3.02 -16.04 -9.56
N GLU A 135 -4.04 -15.47 -8.94
CA GLU A 135 -3.87 -14.31 -8.04
C GLU A 135 -3.09 -14.70 -6.78
N CYS A 136 -3.32 -15.89 -6.21
CA CYS A 136 -2.51 -16.41 -5.10
C CYS A 136 -1.04 -16.56 -5.49
N ASP A 137 -0.76 -17.14 -6.66
CA ASP A 137 0.61 -17.28 -7.18
C ASP A 137 1.27 -15.92 -7.43
N ALA A 138 0.52 -14.92 -7.94
CA ALA A 138 1.03 -13.58 -8.19
C ALA A 138 1.48 -12.87 -6.90
N VAL A 139 0.75 -13.04 -5.79
CA VAL A 139 1.14 -12.50 -4.48
C VAL A 139 2.31 -13.28 -3.91
N ARG A 140 2.25 -14.62 -3.95
CA ARG A 140 3.25 -15.52 -3.38
C ARG A 140 4.62 -15.34 -4.03
N ASP A 141 4.68 -15.43 -5.35
CA ASP A 141 5.92 -15.50 -6.12
C ASP A 141 6.34 -14.12 -6.68
N GLY A 142 5.43 -13.13 -6.63
CA GLY A 142 5.65 -11.78 -7.13
C GLY A 142 5.78 -10.76 -6.01
N ALA A 143 4.66 -10.33 -5.44
CA ALA A 143 4.61 -9.20 -4.50
C ALA A 143 5.39 -9.48 -3.21
N LEU A 144 5.15 -10.61 -2.53
CA LEU A 144 5.81 -10.94 -1.28
C LEU A 144 7.29 -11.29 -1.47
N ALA A 145 7.62 -11.99 -2.55
CA ALA A 145 9.00 -12.31 -2.88
C ALA A 145 9.86 -11.05 -3.11
N GLN A 146 9.30 -10.02 -3.77
CA GLN A 146 9.98 -8.72 -3.94
C GLN A 146 10.23 -7.99 -2.61
N LEU A 147 9.41 -8.27 -1.60
CA LEU A 147 9.52 -7.75 -0.24
C LEU A 147 10.36 -8.63 0.69
N GLY A 148 11.05 -9.64 0.16
CA GLY A 148 11.92 -10.51 0.95
C GLY A 148 11.19 -11.67 1.63
N VAL A 149 9.91 -11.91 1.35
CA VAL A 149 9.11 -12.96 2.00
C VAL A 149 8.84 -14.10 1.03
N ARG A 150 9.38 -15.28 1.33
CA ARG A 150 9.14 -16.52 0.58
C ARG A 150 8.13 -17.38 1.33
N ILE A 151 7.11 -17.85 0.64
CA ILE A 151 6.14 -18.81 1.18
C ILE A 151 6.42 -20.20 0.58
N GLU A 152 6.63 -21.18 1.43
CA GLU A 152 6.78 -22.59 1.09
C GLU A 152 5.52 -23.36 1.50
N ASP A 153 4.86 -23.98 0.52
CA ASP A 153 3.70 -24.83 0.78
C ASP A 153 4.17 -26.25 1.15
N SER A 154 3.90 -26.65 2.39
CA SER A 154 4.10 -28.03 2.87
C SER A 154 2.77 -28.79 2.90
N THR A 155 2.83 -30.10 3.10
CA THR A 155 1.65 -30.96 3.25
C THR A 155 0.88 -30.59 4.53
N GLY A 156 -0.01 -29.60 4.42
CA GLY A 156 -0.98 -29.21 5.46
C GLY A 156 -0.86 -27.78 6.00
N ALA A 157 0.24 -27.07 5.72
CA ALA A 157 0.43 -25.68 6.13
C ALA A 157 1.44 -24.94 5.26
N SER A 158 1.19 -23.65 5.01
CA SER A 158 2.14 -22.74 4.37
C SER A 158 3.07 -22.14 5.44
N ILE A 159 4.38 -22.21 5.21
CA ILE A 159 5.41 -21.65 6.09
C ILE A 159 6.06 -20.49 5.33
N TRP A 160 6.35 -19.37 6.02
CA TRP A 160 7.06 -18.25 5.41
C TRP A 160 8.47 -18.10 5.97
N LYS A 161 9.39 -17.60 5.14
CA LYS A 161 10.77 -17.25 5.50
C LYS A 161 11.09 -15.85 5.00
N MET A 162 11.89 -15.12 5.78
CA MET A 162 12.47 -13.85 5.34
C MET A 162 13.87 -14.12 4.78
N ASP A 163 14.08 -13.72 3.53
CA ASP A 163 15.34 -13.72 2.83
C ASP A 163 15.71 -12.28 2.47
N ASP A 164 17.00 -11.99 2.26
CA ASP A 164 17.47 -10.65 1.91
C ASP A 164 16.87 -10.21 0.54
N PRO A 165 16.11 -9.10 0.47
CA PRO A 165 15.46 -8.63 -0.76
C PRO A 165 16.41 -8.49 -1.95
N ALA A 166 17.68 -8.13 -1.69
CA ALA A 166 18.69 -7.97 -2.73
C ALA A 166 19.09 -9.29 -3.41
N VAL A 167 19.02 -10.40 -2.68
CA VAL A 167 19.32 -11.75 -3.19
C VAL A 167 18.12 -12.27 -3.98
N ILE A 168 16.90 -12.09 -3.47
CA ILE A 168 15.67 -12.52 -4.16
C ILE A 168 15.45 -11.76 -5.46
N GLN A 169 15.69 -10.45 -5.50
CA GLN A 169 15.55 -9.66 -6.73
C GLN A 169 16.51 -10.10 -7.84
N LYS A 170 17.75 -10.49 -7.50
CA LYS A 170 18.70 -11.07 -8.46
C LYS A 170 18.22 -12.43 -8.99
N GLU A 171 17.72 -13.31 -8.13
CA GLU A 171 17.19 -14.61 -8.55
C GLU A 171 15.93 -14.48 -9.43
N ILE A 172 15.03 -13.56 -9.09
CA ILE A 172 13.83 -13.26 -9.88
C ILE A 172 14.21 -12.66 -11.24
N ALA A 173 15.18 -11.73 -11.28
CA ALA A 173 15.68 -11.15 -12.52
C ALA A 173 16.31 -12.22 -13.43
N ASP A 174 17.16 -13.09 -12.88
CA ASP A 174 17.80 -14.18 -13.62
C ASP A 174 16.78 -15.20 -14.14
N LYS A 175 15.76 -15.54 -13.33
CA LYS A 175 14.69 -16.46 -13.74
C LYS A 175 13.81 -15.84 -14.82
N ARG A 176 13.52 -14.53 -14.74
CA ARG A 176 12.77 -13.79 -15.77
C ARG A 176 13.56 -13.66 -17.07
N GLN A 177 14.88 -13.45 -16.99
CA GLN A 177 15.75 -13.38 -18.16
C GLN A 177 15.82 -14.73 -18.88
N LYS A 178 16.00 -15.83 -18.13
CA LYS A 178 15.96 -17.20 -18.68
C LYS A 178 14.60 -17.55 -19.30
N ALA A 179 13.50 -17.14 -18.67
CA ALA A 179 12.16 -17.34 -19.22
C ALA A 179 11.93 -16.52 -20.51
N ALA A 180 12.42 -15.27 -20.56
CA ALA A 180 12.34 -14.41 -21.73
C ALA A 180 13.17 -14.96 -22.91
N GLU A 181 14.38 -15.46 -22.65
CA GLU A 181 15.23 -16.10 -23.66
C GLU A 181 14.60 -17.39 -24.21
N ALA A 182 14.00 -18.22 -23.35
CA ALA A 182 13.29 -19.42 -23.77
C ALA A 182 12.05 -19.07 -24.62
N ALA A 183 11.32 -18.01 -24.26
CA ALA A 183 10.19 -17.51 -25.05
C ALA A 183 10.65 -16.92 -26.39
N ALA A 184 11.78 -16.21 -26.43
CA ALA A 184 12.36 -15.66 -27.65
C ALA A 184 12.81 -16.78 -28.62
N LYS A 185 13.47 -17.83 -28.11
CA LYS A 185 13.84 -19.01 -28.93
C LYS A 185 12.60 -19.73 -29.49
N LYS A 186 11.53 -19.87 -28.70
CA LYS A 186 10.26 -20.44 -29.17
C LYS A 186 9.60 -19.57 -30.24
N ARG A 187 9.68 -18.23 -30.14
CA ARG A 187 9.16 -17.30 -31.16
C ARG A 187 9.98 -17.36 -32.44
N GLN A 188 11.31 -17.38 -32.34
CA GLN A 188 12.19 -17.47 -33.51
C GLN A 188 11.94 -18.78 -34.28
N GLY A 189 11.85 -19.91 -33.58
CA GLY A 189 11.55 -21.20 -34.24
C GLY A 189 10.18 -21.26 -34.93
N LYS A 190 9.20 -20.45 -34.51
CA LYS A 190 7.92 -20.30 -35.23
C LYS A 190 8.07 -19.43 -36.47
N ILE A 191 8.82 -18.34 -36.38
CA ILE A 191 9.11 -17.44 -37.50
C ILE A 191 9.86 -18.20 -38.60
N ASP A 192 10.91 -18.96 -38.25
CA ASP A 192 11.72 -19.70 -39.22
C ASP A 192 10.91 -20.77 -39.97
N LYS A 193 9.98 -21.46 -39.27
CA LYS A 193 9.04 -22.40 -39.90
C LYS A 193 8.13 -21.69 -40.91
N LEU A 194 7.51 -20.58 -40.52
CA LEU A 194 6.64 -19.81 -41.41
C LEU A 194 7.39 -19.27 -42.63
N VAL A 195 8.63 -18.82 -42.48
CA VAL A 195 9.48 -18.38 -43.60
C VAL A 195 9.76 -19.54 -44.55
N THR A 196 10.06 -20.72 -44.02
CA THR A 196 10.32 -21.93 -44.82
C THR A 196 9.06 -22.36 -45.59
N ASP A 197 7.90 -22.31 -44.96
CA ASP A 197 6.62 -22.65 -45.58
C ASP A 197 6.21 -21.64 -46.66
N ILE A 198 6.44 -20.34 -46.43
CA ILE A 198 6.24 -19.29 -47.44
C ILE A 198 7.19 -19.49 -48.64
N ALA A 199 8.45 -19.87 -48.41
CA ALA A 199 9.39 -20.13 -49.49
C ALA A 199 8.97 -21.33 -50.34
N LYS A 200 8.51 -22.42 -49.71
CA LYS A 200 7.95 -23.58 -50.40
C LYS A 200 6.68 -23.23 -51.17
N ALA A 201 5.77 -22.45 -50.58
CA ALA A 201 4.55 -21.99 -51.24
C ALA A 201 4.85 -21.09 -52.46
N LYS A 202 5.86 -20.22 -52.38
CA LYS A 202 6.31 -19.39 -53.52
C LYS A 202 6.95 -20.23 -54.63
N GLN A 203 7.70 -21.28 -54.29
CA GLN A 203 8.24 -22.20 -55.30
C GLN A 203 7.15 -23.07 -55.95
N ALA A 204 6.12 -23.44 -55.18
CA ALA A 204 4.95 -24.16 -55.70
C ALA A 204 4.02 -23.27 -56.54
N MET A 205 4.16 -21.95 -56.47
CA MET A 205 3.41 -21.00 -57.27
C MET A 205 4.03 -20.85 -58.67
N ILE A 206 3.76 -21.81 -59.54
CA ILE A 206 4.08 -21.71 -60.97
C ILE A 206 3.03 -20.81 -61.62
N PRO A 207 3.40 -19.73 -62.33
CA PRO A 207 2.46 -18.87 -63.04
C PRO A 207 1.67 -19.69 -64.08
N LEU A 208 0.35 -19.48 -64.14
CA LEU A 208 -0.59 -20.24 -64.97
C LEU A 208 -0.20 -20.25 -66.47
N THR A 209 0.55 -19.24 -66.93
CA THR A 209 1.09 -19.13 -68.29
C THR A 209 2.16 -20.18 -68.64
N LYS A 210 2.80 -20.81 -67.66
CA LYS A 210 3.79 -21.89 -67.89
C LYS A 210 3.22 -23.31 -67.80
N PHE A 211 1.95 -23.46 -67.43
CA PHE A 211 1.32 -24.77 -67.23
C PHE A 211 0.75 -25.39 -68.51
N PHE A 212 0.51 -24.58 -69.56
CA PHE A 212 -0.20 -24.99 -70.79
C PHE A 212 0.65 -24.94 -72.07
N GLN A 213 1.98 -24.87 -71.97
CA GLN A 213 2.86 -25.03 -73.12
C GLN A 213 3.40 -26.46 -73.12
N GLN A 214 2.72 -27.35 -73.86
CA GLN A 214 3.26 -28.61 -74.39
C GLN A 214 3.66 -28.43 -75.84
#